data_AF-A0A3D8K175-F1
#
_entry.id   AF-A0A3D8K175-F1
#
_cell.length_a   1.000
_cell.length_b   1.000
_cell.length_c   1.000
_cell.angle_alpha   90.00
_cell.angle_beta   90.00
_cell.angle_gamma   90.00
#
_symmetry.space_group_name_H-M   'P 1'
#
loop_
_entity.id
_entity.type
_entity.pdbx_description
1 polymer ?
#
loop_
_entity_poly.entity_id
_entity_poly.type
_entity_poly.pdbx_seq_one_letter_code
_entity_poly.pdbx_strand_id
1 'polypeptide(L)'
;MSVKVMTAVFERYPEGGGEMLLALALADHADDDGTHIFPSVQTMAKKTRQSKRAVQYQLEKMQKSGWLILVRAARGGRPEKGATMGGRPAEYRISSEWIKGAEIAPNNAPAPEQEKGEKSAPNKAVDNSGKGAEIAPNKTGKGCKPRQKRVQSGAEKGAKLLHTKHQLTVIESSAAATNASGDVEKPPAAAANEQKPNVKTESELGELLVGLEAARGKQLALDPTKDRIHLLTWVGKGVTAEQLRAAHALAVAARGRDTDGRPTYVGFVSQFIAEAQGAGGTAPQYDGDWFETGPEIEAKGKALGVRPRKPDEPMPYYLVLVAAAAGKGPWIDHVLSEARRSRSEQFFKFVVDTFGDALLPADFYA
;
A
#
# COMPACT_ATOMS: atom_id res chain seq x y z
N MET A 1 11.26 21.92 -10.36
CA MET A 1 10.98 20.50 -10.70
C MET A 1 12.20 19.70 -10.38
N SER A 2 12.14 18.90 -9.33
CA SER A 2 13.28 18.10 -8.87
C SER A 2 13.05 16.62 -9.11
N VAL A 3 13.91 16.01 -9.92
CA VAL A 3 13.91 14.56 -10.13
C VAL A 3 14.29 13.82 -8.84
N LYS A 4 15.22 14.36 -8.04
CA LYS A 4 15.69 13.75 -6.79
C LYS A 4 14.57 13.59 -5.77
N VAL A 5 13.78 14.65 -5.58
CA VAL A 5 12.66 14.63 -4.63
C VAL A 5 11.57 13.67 -5.10
N MET A 6 11.31 13.60 -6.40
CA MET A 6 10.37 12.62 -6.95
C MET A 6 10.84 11.18 -6.75
N THR A 7 12.13 10.89 -6.98
CA THR A 7 12.72 9.57 -6.69
C THR A 7 12.55 9.19 -5.22
N ALA A 8 12.86 10.12 -4.30
CA ALA A 8 12.68 9.88 -2.86
C ALA A 8 11.22 9.59 -2.49
N VAL A 9 10.25 10.23 -3.17
CA VAL A 9 8.81 9.94 -2.97
C VAL A 9 8.45 8.53 -3.44
N PHE A 10 8.99 8.05 -4.57
CA PHE A 10 8.76 6.68 -5.01
C PHE A 10 9.33 5.65 -4.04
N GLU A 11 10.51 5.90 -3.48
CA GLU A 11 11.21 4.94 -2.64
C GLU A 11 10.69 4.89 -1.20
N ARG A 12 10.31 6.04 -0.63
CA ARG A 12 10.17 6.18 0.83
C ARG A 12 8.85 6.77 1.31
N TYR A 13 7.96 7.22 0.40
CA TYR A 13 6.68 7.76 0.84
C TYR A 13 5.75 6.62 1.33
N PRO A 14 5.19 6.71 2.55
CA PRO A 14 4.55 5.56 3.23
C PRO A 14 3.16 5.22 2.69
N GLU A 15 2.52 6.13 1.98
CA GLU A 15 1.12 6.02 1.56
C GLU A 15 1.02 5.82 0.04
N GLY A 16 0.01 5.06 -0.39
CA GLY A 16 -0.22 4.74 -1.80
C GLY A 16 -1.36 5.53 -2.47
N GLY A 17 -1.71 5.12 -3.69
CA GLY A 17 -2.91 5.57 -4.40
C GLY A 17 -2.96 7.08 -4.65
N GLY A 18 -4.11 7.70 -4.37
CA GLY A 18 -4.32 9.12 -4.64
C GLY A 18 -3.41 10.05 -3.83
N GLU A 19 -3.05 9.67 -2.60
CA GLU A 19 -2.16 10.47 -1.76
C GLU A 19 -0.73 10.49 -2.33
N MET A 20 -0.23 9.33 -2.77
CA MET A 20 1.05 9.22 -3.48
C MET A 20 1.08 10.07 -4.77
N LEU A 21 0.00 10.05 -5.56
CA LEU A 21 -0.09 10.88 -6.77
C LEU A 21 -0.01 12.37 -6.43
N LEU A 22 -0.60 12.78 -5.31
CA LEU A 22 -0.48 14.15 -4.82
C LEU A 22 0.94 14.46 -4.33
N ALA A 23 1.59 13.55 -3.60
CA ALA A 23 2.97 13.71 -3.15
C ALA A 23 3.93 13.90 -4.33
N LEU A 24 3.79 13.08 -5.39
CA LEU A 24 4.54 13.20 -6.63
C LEU A 24 4.24 14.51 -7.35
N ALA A 25 2.98 14.91 -7.43
CA ALA A 25 2.59 16.18 -8.06
C ALA A 25 3.17 17.39 -7.31
N LEU A 26 3.32 17.32 -5.98
CA LEU A 26 3.95 18.34 -5.16
C LEU A 26 5.48 18.34 -5.34
N ALA A 27 6.12 17.17 -5.36
CA ALA A 27 7.55 17.01 -5.61
C ALA A 27 7.97 17.55 -6.99
N ASP A 28 7.12 17.37 -8.00
CA ASP A 28 7.32 17.93 -9.35
C ASP A 28 7.37 19.47 -9.35
N HIS A 29 6.70 20.13 -8.38
CA HIS A 29 6.77 21.58 -8.21
C HIS A 29 7.91 22.03 -7.29
N ALA A 30 8.55 21.11 -6.56
CA ALA A 30 9.62 21.44 -5.64
C ALA A 30 10.95 21.69 -6.37
N ASP A 31 11.82 22.44 -5.70
CA ASP A 31 13.24 22.50 -6.01
C ASP A 31 14.00 21.32 -5.38
N ASP A 32 15.27 21.17 -5.71
CA ASP A 32 16.11 20.05 -5.26
C ASP A 32 16.19 19.90 -3.73
N ASP A 33 16.06 21.00 -3.00
CA ASP A 33 16.05 21.02 -1.53
C ASP A 33 14.65 20.78 -0.94
N GLY A 34 13.65 20.49 -1.78
CA GLY A 34 12.26 20.29 -1.39
C GLY A 34 11.46 21.57 -1.13
N THR A 35 12.02 22.74 -1.47
CA THR A 35 11.42 24.06 -1.22
C THR A 35 10.56 24.57 -2.38
N HIS A 36 9.96 25.76 -2.19
CA HIS A 36 9.28 26.54 -3.22
C HIS A 36 8.09 25.85 -3.90
N ILE A 37 7.26 25.19 -3.10
CA ILE A 37 6.06 24.50 -3.58
C ILE A 37 4.85 25.45 -3.43
N PHE A 38 4.28 25.91 -4.54
CA PHE A 38 3.12 26.83 -4.57
C PHE A 38 1.89 26.22 -5.26
N PRO A 39 1.33 25.11 -4.75
CA PRO A 39 0.30 24.37 -5.44
C PRO A 39 -1.07 25.04 -5.22
N SER A 40 -1.78 25.32 -6.31
CA SER A 40 -3.22 25.56 -6.21
C SER A 40 -3.95 24.23 -6.04
N VAL A 41 -4.85 24.15 -5.05
CA VAL A 41 -5.71 22.96 -4.82
C VAL A 41 -6.44 22.55 -6.10
N GLN A 42 -6.90 23.52 -6.90
CA GLN A 42 -7.59 23.23 -8.16
C GLN A 42 -6.65 22.64 -9.21
N THR A 43 -5.42 23.12 -9.30
CA THR A 43 -4.40 22.58 -10.21
C THR A 43 -4.03 21.16 -9.80
N MET A 44 -3.80 20.93 -8.51
CA MET A 44 -3.46 19.60 -7.99
C MET A 44 -4.60 18.62 -8.23
N ALA A 45 -5.85 19.00 -7.93
CA ALA A 45 -7.03 18.16 -8.18
C ALA A 45 -7.14 17.72 -9.64
N LYS A 46 -6.91 18.64 -10.60
CA LYS A 46 -6.89 18.30 -12.03
C LYS A 46 -5.74 17.36 -12.37
N LYS A 47 -4.52 17.68 -11.91
CA LYS A 47 -3.30 16.92 -12.21
C LYS A 47 -3.36 15.49 -11.67
N THR A 48 -3.92 15.32 -10.48
CA THR A 48 -4.03 14.01 -9.82
C THR A 48 -5.35 13.29 -10.09
N ARG A 49 -6.26 13.89 -10.88
CA ARG A 49 -7.62 13.37 -11.17
C ARG A 49 -8.46 13.11 -9.92
N GLN A 50 -8.31 13.96 -8.91
CA GLN A 50 -9.02 13.85 -7.64
C GLN A 50 -9.98 15.02 -7.42
N SER A 51 -10.89 14.86 -6.45
CA SER A 51 -11.74 15.98 -6.03
C SER A 51 -10.93 17.01 -5.24
N LYS A 52 -11.35 18.29 -5.28
CA LYS A 52 -10.72 19.36 -4.49
C LYS A 52 -10.71 19.06 -2.98
N ARG A 53 -11.77 18.41 -2.48
CA ARG A 53 -11.89 17.99 -1.08
C ARG A 53 -10.87 16.91 -0.73
N ALA A 54 -10.68 15.91 -1.60
CA ALA A 54 -9.68 14.87 -1.37
C ALA A 54 -8.26 15.47 -1.26
N VAL A 55 -7.92 16.37 -2.18
CA VAL A 55 -6.63 17.08 -2.15
C VAL A 55 -6.45 17.89 -0.85
N GLN A 56 -7.48 18.62 -0.41
CA GLN A 56 -7.42 19.37 0.86
C GLN A 56 -7.18 18.45 2.06
N TYR A 57 -7.89 17.33 2.16
CA TYR A 57 -7.69 16.37 3.25
C TYR A 57 -6.31 15.73 3.22
N GLN A 58 -5.81 15.36 2.04
CA GLN A 58 -4.46 14.80 1.91
C GLN A 58 -3.38 15.82 2.25
N LEU A 59 -3.52 17.09 1.82
CA LEU A 59 -2.60 18.16 2.22
C LEU A 59 -2.57 18.33 3.74
N GLU A 60 -3.72 18.25 4.42
CA GLU A 60 -3.79 18.30 5.89
C GLU A 60 -3.14 17.06 6.52
N LYS A 61 -3.38 15.86 5.99
CA LYS A 61 -2.78 14.61 6.46
C LYS A 61 -1.25 14.61 6.30
N MET A 62 -0.75 15.06 5.15
CA MET A 62 0.67 15.23 4.84
C MET A 62 1.35 16.26 5.75
N GLN A 63 0.62 17.28 6.19
CA GLN A 63 1.11 18.25 7.19
C GLN A 63 1.16 17.63 8.58
N LYS A 64 0.12 16.90 8.97
CA LYS A 64 0.07 16.22 10.28
C LYS A 64 1.16 15.16 10.45
N SER A 65 1.53 14.46 9.37
CA SER A 65 2.63 13.50 9.40
C SER A 65 4.01 14.16 9.44
N GLY A 66 4.10 15.48 9.26
CA GLY A 66 5.36 16.20 9.18
C GLY A 66 6.10 16.03 7.84
N TRP A 67 5.50 15.36 6.86
CA TRP A 67 6.09 15.23 5.52
C TRP A 67 6.06 16.54 4.74
N LEU A 68 4.94 17.26 4.80
CA LEU A 68 4.74 18.56 4.17
C LEU A 68 4.70 19.66 5.21
N ILE A 69 5.53 20.68 5.07
CA ILE A 69 5.63 21.80 6.02
C ILE A 69 5.07 23.04 5.36
N LEU A 70 4.10 23.68 6.02
CA LEU A 70 3.60 24.99 5.61
C LEU A 70 4.63 26.07 5.96
N VAL A 71 5.24 26.67 4.94
CA VAL A 71 6.20 27.78 5.10
C VAL A 71 5.45 29.10 5.20
N ARG A 72 4.40 29.28 4.40
CA ARG A 72 3.57 30.48 4.40
C ARG A 72 2.11 30.12 4.15
N ALA A 73 1.23 30.55 5.04
CA ALA A 73 -0.21 30.39 4.85
C ALA A 73 -0.70 31.22 3.64
N ALA A 74 -1.68 30.68 2.91
CA ALA A 74 -2.36 31.43 1.85
C ALA A 74 -3.02 32.67 2.45
N ARG A 75 -2.83 33.82 1.82
CA ARG A 75 -3.49 35.07 2.20
C ARG A 75 -4.39 35.51 1.06
N GLY A 76 -5.70 35.49 1.31
CA GLY A 76 -6.68 36.13 0.43
C GLY A 76 -6.54 37.64 0.47
N GLY A 77 -6.94 38.31 -0.61
CA GLY A 77 -6.95 39.77 -0.67
C GLY A 77 -7.46 40.27 -2.02
N ARG A 78 -7.96 41.51 -2.03
CA ARG A 78 -8.26 42.22 -3.27
C ARG A 78 -6.94 42.41 -4.03
N PRO A 79 -6.90 42.20 -5.35
CA PRO A 79 -5.74 42.60 -6.14
C PRO A 79 -5.44 44.08 -5.89
N GLU A 80 -4.16 44.39 -5.73
CA GLU A 80 -3.71 45.78 -5.75
C GLU A 80 -4.03 46.39 -7.11
N LYS A 81 -4.20 47.71 -7.16
CA LYS A 81 -4.64 48.41 -8.38
C LYS A 81 -3.60 48.16 -9.50
N GLY A 82 -3.97 47.36 -10.49
CA GLY A 82 -3.10 46.97 -11.60
C GLY A 82 -2.55 45.54 -11.56
N ALA A 83 -2.77 44.77 -10.48
CA ALA A 83 -2.41 43.36 -10.41
C ALA A 83 -3.53 42.46 -10.95
N THR A 84 -3.17 41.45 -11.75
CA THR A 84 -4.12 40.49 -12.36
C THR A 84 -4.72 39.51 -11.34
N MET A 85 -4.04 39.29 -10.22
CA MET A 85 -4.42 38.34 -9.16
C MET A 85 -4.22 38.96 -7.78
N GLY A 86 -5.21 38.77 -6.90
CA GLY A 86 -5.16 39.23 -5.51
C GLY A 86 -4.78 38.12 -4.55
N GLY A 87 -3.98 38.48 -3.53
CA GLY A 87 -3.52 37.54 -2.51
C GLY A 87 -2.24 36.80 -2.87
N ARG A 88 -1.76 35.97 -1.94
CA ARG A 88 -0.57 35.11 -2.11
C ARG A 88 -0.97 33.66 -1.87
N PRO A 89 -0.55 32.71 -2.73
CA PRO A 89 -0.80 31.30 -2.52
C PRO A 89 -0.08 30.80 -1.26
N ALA A 90 -0.53 29.65 -0.74
CA ALA A 90 0.22 28.96 0.30
C ALA A 90 1.55 28.47 -0.28
N GLU A 91 2.60 28.57 0.53
CA GLU A 91 3.93 28.05 0.23
C GLU A 91 4.21 26.87 1.15
N TYR A 92 4.59 25.76 0.54
CA TYR A 92 4.99 24.55 1.24
C TYR A 92 6.44 24.20 0.92
N ARG A 93 7.02 23.37 1.80
CA ARG A 93 8.25 22.63 1.54
C ARG A 93 8.05 21.18 1.99
N ILE A 94 8.71 20.25 1.32
CA ILE A 94 8.85 18.89 1.82
C ILE A 94 9.88 18.91 2.96
N SER A 95 9.71 18.06 3.97
CA SER A 95 10.63 17.98 5.10
C SER A 95 12.07 17.72 4.64
N SER A 96 12.97 18.63 4.99
CA SER A 96 14.40 18.51 4.68
C SER A 96 15.05 17.34 5.40
N GLU A 97 14.59 17.02 6.61
CA GLU A 97 15.07 15.86 7.37
C GLU A 97 14.61 14.57 6.72
N TRP A 98 13.35 14.54 6.25
CA TRP A 98 12.83 13.41 5.51
C TRP A 98 13.62 13.20 4.22
N ILE A 99 13.89 14.24 3.42
CA ILE A 99 14.72 14.13 2.20
C ILE A 99 16.11 13.57 2.51
N LYS A 100 16.69 13.91 3.68
CA LYS A 100 18.00 13.39 4.14
C LYS A 100 17.97 11.99 4.72
N GLY A 101 16.81 11.34 4.81
CA GLY A 101 16.70 9.95 5.25
C GLY A 101 15.93 9.73 6.56
N ALA A 102 15.50 10.78 7.27
CA ALA A 102 14.71 10.62 8.50
C ALA A 102 13.34 9.98 8.20
N GLU A 103 12.85 9.14 9.12
CA GLU A 103 11.53 8.53 9.00
C GLU A 103 10.41 9.56 9.26
N ILE A 104 9.29 9.41 8.54
CA ILE A 104 8.07 10.19 8.80
C ILE A 104 7.44 9.60 10.05
N ALA A 105 7.03 10.45 11.00
CA ALA A 105 6.27 9.97 12.14
C ALA A 105 4.99 9.26 11.65
N PRO A 106 4.76 7.98 12.00
CA PRO A 106 3.50 7.33 11.69
C PRO A 106 2.39 8.14 12.38
N ASN A 107 1.32 8.45 11.65
CA ASN A 107 0.13 9.10 12.18
C ASN A 107 -0.65 8.15 13.12
N ASN A 108 0.00 7.62 14.16
CA ASN A 108 -0.59 6.84 15.25
C ASN A 108 -0.52 7.67 16.53
N ALA A 109 -1.20 8.82 16.52
CA ALA A 109 -1.74 9.40 17.72
C ALA A 109 -3.05 10.10 17.34
N PRO A 110 -4.19 9.81 17.99
CA PRO A 110 -5.18 10.85 18.12
C PRO A 110 -4.43 12.00 18.80
N ALA A 111 -4.36 13.16 18.14
CA ALA A 111 -3.99 14.37 18.86
C ALA A 111 -4.86 14.40 20.14
N PRO A 112 -4.32 14.76 21.32
CA PRO A 112 -5.18 14.99 22.46
C PRO A 112 -6.28 15.91 21.97
N GLU A 113 -7.54 15.53 22.22
CA GLU A 113 -8.68 16.38 21.93
C GLU A 113 -8.36 17.74 22.55
N GLN A 114 -7.89 18.68 21.73
CA GLN A 114 -8.18 20.06 22.01
C GLN A 114 -9.69 20.07 21.88
N GLU A 115 -10.36 20.09 23.04
CA GLU A 115 -11.77 20.41 23.12
C GLU A 115 -12.02 21.48 22.09
N LYS A 116 -12.75 21.11 21.04
CA LYS A 116 -13.27 22.06 20.09
C LYS A 116 -14.29 22.85 20.89
N GLY A 117 -13.78 23.83 21.63
CA GLY A 117 -14.57 24.77 22.39
C GLY A 117 -15.65 25.23 21.47
N GLU A 118 -16.88 24.98 21.90
CA GLU A 118 -18.06 25.50 21.24
C GLU A 118 -17.75 26.95 20.87
N LYS A 119 -17.82 27.27 19.59
CA LYS A 119 -17.94 28.67 19.18
C LYS A 119 -19.35 29.14 19.53
N SER A 120 -19.70 29.10 20.82
CA SER A 120 -20.65 30.03 21.39
C SER A 120 -19.93 31.36 21.43
N ALA A 121 -20.24 32.22 20.45
CA ALA A 121 -19.87 33.61 20.53
C ALA A 121 -20.41 34.18 21.86
N PRO A 122 -19.55 34.67 22.77
CA PRO A 122 -20.06 35.49 23.84
C PRO A 122 -20.45 36.82 23.21
N ASN A 123 -21.75 37.02 22.99
CA ASN A 123 -22.32 38.34 22.84
C ASN A 123 -22.14 39.07 24.19
N LYS A 124 -20.92 39.54 24.46
CA LYS A 124 -20.70 40.53 25.49
C LYS A 124 -20.86 41.87 24.81
N ALA A 125 -22.05 42.45 25.03
CA ALA A 125 -22.33 43.84 24.71
C ALA A 125 -21.20 44.69 25.34
N VAL A 126 -20.45 45.37 24.48
CA VAL A 126 -19.56 46.43 24.92
C VAL A 126 -20.35 47.71 24.74
N ASP A 127 -20.69 48.31 25.87
CA ASP A 127 -21.33 49.61 25.95
C ASP A 127 -20.44 50.63 25.24
N ASN A 128 -20.93 51.17 24.13
CA ASN A 128 -20.42 52.43 23.60
C ASN A 128 -21.59 53.38 23.40
N SER A 129 -21.78 54.18 24.45
CA SER A 129 -22.53 55.42 24.47
C SER A 129 -22.10 56.35 23.34
N GLY A 130 -23.07 56.83 22.55
CA GLY A 130 -22.88 58.07 21.78
C GLY A 130 -23.73 58.21 20.52
N LYS A 131 -24.87 58.92 20.67
CA LYS A 131 -25.64 59.65 19.62
C LYS A 131 -26.38 58.73 18.63
N GLY A 132 -27.71 58.73 18.50
CA GLY A 132 -28.73 59.74 18.74
C GLY A 132 -29.61 59.78 17.49
N ALA A 133 -30.77 59.13 17.52
CA ALA A 133 -31.89 59.36 16.60
C ALA A 133 -33.16 58.69 17.17
N GLU A 134 -34.28 59.36 17.02
CA GLU A 134 -35.49 59.33 17.84
C GLU A 134 -36.33 58.05 17.84
N ILE A 135 -37.06 57.89 18.95
CA ILE A 135 -38.08 56.88 19.23
C ILE A 135 -39.40 57.24 18.52
N ALA A 136 -40.05 56.26 17.89
CA ALA A 136 -41.50 56.24 17.70
C ALA A 136 -42.06 54.82 17.93
N PRO A 137 -43.31 54.67 18.44
CA PRO A 137 -43.62 53.64 19.42
C PRO A 137 -44.23 52.34 18.88
N ASN A 138 -43.98 51.31 19.69
CA ASN A 138 -44.47 49.94 19.75
C ASN A 138 -45.91 49.67 19.27
N LYS A 139 -46.09 48.69 18.36
CA LYS A 139 -47.33 47.90 18.25
C LYS A 139 -47.06 46.43 17.95
N THR A 140 -47.40 45.62 18.96
CA THR A 140 -48.14 44.34 18.91
C THR A 140 -47.54 43.16 18.16
N GLY A 141 -47.22 42.13 18.94
CA GLY A 141 -46.55 40.92 18.49
C GLY A 141 -47.37 39.99 17.60
N LYS A 142 -46.63 39.11 16.92
CA LYS A 142 -47.08 37.79 16.46
C LYS A 142 -45.91 36.82 16.58
N GLY A 143 -46.09 35.82 17.44
CA GLY A 143 -45.19 34.69 17.58
C GLY A 143 -45.11 33.85 16.31
N CYS A 144 -43.93 33.27 16.09
CA CYS A 144 -43.70 32.20 15.12
C CYS A 144 -44.58 31.00 15.45
N LYS A 145 -45.44 30.56 14.52
CA LYS A 145 -46.13 29.26 14.61
C LYS A 145 -45.22 28.12 14.10
N PRO A 146 -45.29 26.91 14.69
CA PRO A 146 -44.50 25.76 14.26
C PRO A 146 -45.08 25.02 13.04
N ARG A 147 -44.19 24.24 12.39
CA ARG A 147 -44.36 23.29 11.26
C ARG A 147 -45.76 22.68 11.10
N GLN A 148 -46.27 22.68 9.86
CA GLN A 148 -47.33 21.76 9.41
C GLN A 148 -46.81 20.69 8.44
N LYS A 149 -47.34 19.49 8.63
CA LYS A 149 -47.07 18.20 7.98
C LYS A 149 -47.83 18.15 6.65
N ARG A 150 -47.17 17.87 5.52
CA ARG A 150 -47.86 17.71 4.22
C ARG A 150 -48.28 16.25 4.02
N VAL A 151 -49.59 16.00 4.05
CA VAL A 151 -50.23 14.74 3.62
C VAL A 151 -50.78 14.94 2.21
N GLN A 152 -50.75 13.87 1.43
CA GLN A 152 -51.09 13.78 0.01
C GLN A 152 -52.60 13.95 -0.27
N SER A 153 -52.93 14.35 -1.50
CA SER A 153 -54.20 14.00 -2.14
C SER A 153 -53.98 13.84 -3.65
N GLY A 154 -54.50 12.75 -4.22
CA GLY A 154 -54.32 12.32 -5.60
C GLY A 154 -55.54 12.50 -6.52
N ALA A 155 -55.29 12.25 -7.81
CA ALA A 155 -56.15 11.75 -8.89
C ALA A 155 -55.39 12.04 -10.21
N GLU A 156 -54.61 11.10 -10.76
CA GLU A 156 -54.96 10.01 -11.69
C GLU A 156 -55.35 10.42 -13.13
N LYS A 157 -54.52 9.90 -14.05
CA LYS A 157 -54.69 9.49 -15.47
C LYS A 157 -53.61 10.14 -16.34
N GLY A 158 -52.71 9.46 -17.05
CA GLY A 158 -52.45 8.04 -17.30
C GLY A 158 -51.59 7.97 -18.56
N ALA A 159 -50.57 7.10 -18.62
CA ALA A 159 -50.06 6.45 -19.85
C ALA A 159 -48.83 5.56 -19.53
N LYS A 160 -48.78 4.42 -20.22
CA LYS A 160 -47.97 3.23 -19.97
C LYS A 160 -46.46 3.37 -20.27
N LEU A 161 -45.68 2.68 -19.44
CA LEU A 161 -44.53 1.82 -19.73
C LEU A 161 -44.04 1.75 -21.18
N LEU A 162 -42.79 2.15 -21.42
CA LEU A 162 -41.86 1.42 -22.30
C LEU A 162 -40.43 1.49 -21.72
N HIS A 163 -39.85 0.31 -21.48
CA HIS A 163 -38.44 0.09 -21.22
C HIS A 163 -37.62 0.32 -22.50
N THR A 164 -36.48 0.99 -22.41
CA THR A 164 -35.42 0.88 -23.42
C THR A 164 -34.13 0.39 -22.77
N LYS A 165 -33.87 -0.90 -22.93
CA LYS A 165 -32.53 -1.50 -22.90
C LYS A 165 -31.74 -0.88 -24.05
N HIS A 166 -30.69 -0.14 -23.76
CA HIS A 166 -29.63 0.06 -24.76
C HIS A 166 -28.60 -1.06 -24.59
N GLN A 167 -28.90 -2.20 -25.20
CA GLN A 167 -27.86 -3.07 -25.76
C GLN A 167 -27.55 -2.51 -27.14
N LEU A 168 -26.29 -2.15 -27.37
CA LEU A 168 -25.78 -1.90 -28.72
C LEU A 168 -24.63 -2.88 -28.96
N THR A 169 -24.98 -3.99 -29.60
CA THR A 169 -24.11 -4.91 -30.36
C THR A 169 -24.81 -4.95 -31.73
N VAL A 170 -24.20 -4.77 -32.90
CA VAL A 170 -23.04 -5.37 -33.58
C VAL A 170 -22.75 -4.43 -34.78
N ILE A 171 -21.55 -4.31 -35.34
CA ILE A 171 -21.10 -4.96 -36.61
C ILE A 171 -19.60 -4.65 -36.79
N GLU A 172 -18.78 -5.70 -36.75
CA GLU A 172 -17.52 -5.72 -37.51
C GLU A 172 -17.82 -6.07 -38.96
N SER A 173 -17.25 -5.32 -39.90
CA SER A 173 -16.31 -5.81 -40.93
C SER A 173 -16.23 -4.81 -42.10
N SER A 174 -15.04 -4.28 -42.35
CA SER A 174 -14.63 -3.89 -43.69
C SER A 174 -13.13 -4.03 -43.80
N ALA A 175 -12.71 -5.11 -44.44
CA ALA A 175 -11.37 -5.30 -44.96
C ALA A 175 -11.33 -4.73 -46.38
N ALA A 176 -10.37 -3.85 -46.66
CA ALA A 176 -9.76 -3.73 -47.98
C ALA A 176 -8.36 -3.14 -47.83
N ALA A 177 -7.38 -3.92 -48.26
CA ALA A 177 -5.95 -3.67 -48.21
C ALA A 177 -5.49 -2.53 -49.12
N THR A 178 -4.35 -1.92 -48.76
CA THR A 178 -3.26 -1.65 -49.71
C THR A 178 -1.93 -1.78 -48.99
N ASN A 179 -1.09 -2.66 -49.53
CA ASN A 179 0.33 -2.80 -49.18
C ASN A 179 1.11 -1.60 -49.74
N ALA A 180 2.01 -1.03 -48.95
CA ALA A 180 3.15 -0.29 -49.46
C ALA A 180 4.33 -0.43 -48.49
N SER A 181 5.38 -1.09 -48.98
CA SER A 181 6.68 -1.27 -48.38
C SER A 181 7.36 0.06 -48.06
N GLY A 182 8.12 0.11 -46.97
CA GLY A 182 9.01 1.21 -46.65
C GLY A 182 9.82 0.89 -45.41
N ASP A 183 11.06 0.42 -45.64
CA ASP A 183 12.11 0.27 -44.64
C ASP A 183 12.29 1.54 -43.81
N VAL A 184 12.27 1.41 -42.48
CA VAL A 184 12.93 2.37 -41.59
C VAL A 184 13.63 1.59 -40.47
N GLU A 185 14.93 1.87 -40.37
CA GLU A 185 15.91 1.25 -39.52
C GLU A 185 15.61 1.38 -38.01
N LYS A 186 15.96 0.31 -37.31
CA LYS A 186 16.00 0.16 -35.86
C LYS A 186 17.22 0.88 -35.26
N PRO A 187 17.10 1.60 -34.13
CA PRO A 187 18.19 1.75 -33.19
C PRO A 187 17.99 0.82 -31.97
N PRO A 188 19.05 0.27 -31.36
CA PRO A 188 18.95 -0.72 -30.29
C PRO A 188 18.85 -0.03 -28.93
N ALA A 189 17.84 -0.39 -28.12
CA ALA A 189 17.83 -0.04 -26.71
C ALA A 189 17.26 -1.19 -25.87
N ALA A 190 18.16 -1.76 -25.06
CA ALA A 190 17.98 -2.46 -23.79
C ALA A 190 16.74 -3.36 -23.60
N ALA A 191 16.99 -4.67 -23.58
CA ALA A 191 16.06 -5.67 -23.09
C ALA A 191 15.83 -5.50 -21.57
N ALA A 192 14.65 -5.00 -21.19
CA ALA A 192 14.04 -5.28 -19.90
C ALA A 192 12.98 -6.37 -20.11
N ASN A 193 13.12 -7.47 -19.39
CA ASN A 193 12.30 -8.67 -19.49
C ASN A 193 10.90 -8.39 -18.91
N GLU A 194 9.96 -7.96 -19.74
CA GLU A 194 8.54 -7.86 -19.35
C GLU A 194 7.89 -9.26 -19.37
N GLN A 195 8.04 -10.03 -18.28
CA GLN A 195 7.13 -11.15 -18.04
C GLN A 195 5.73 -10.58 -17.72
N LYS A 196 4.81 -10.67 -18.69
CA LYS A 196 3.37 -10.53 -18.43
C LYS A 196 2.98 -11.42 -17.24
N PRO A 197 2.17 -10.93 -16.28
CA PRO A 197 1.69 -11.76 -15.18
C PRO A 197 0.95 -12.97 -15.75
N ASN A 198 1.44 -14.16 -15.43
CA ASN A 198 0.86 -15.41 -15.89
C ASN A 198 -0.53 -15.56 -15.25
N VAL A 199 -1.60 -15.51 -16.04
CA VAL A 199 -3.01 -15.59 -15.59
C VAL A 199 -3.26 -16.79 -14.64
N LYS A 200 -2.45 -17.85 -14.76
CA LYS A 200 -2.48 -19.00 -13.83
C LYS A 200 -2.15 -18.61 -12.38
N THR A 201 -1.14 -17.77 -12.17
CA THR A 201 -0.72 -17.32 -10.82
C THR A 201 -1.77 -16.46 -10.12
N GLU A 202 -2.57 -15.69 -10.87
CA GLU A 202 -3.71 -14.92 -10.33
C GLU A 202 -4.78 -15.87 -9.76
N SER A 203 -5.17 -16.89 -10.54
CA SER A 203 -6.16 -17.91 -10.14
C SER A 203 -5.68 -18.72 -8.96
N GLU A 204 -4.42 -19.17 -8.97
CA GLU A 204 -3.79 -19.96 -7.90
C GLU A 204 -3.83 -19.24 -6.55
N LEU A 205 -3.50 -17.93 -6.51
CA LEU A 205 -3.55 -17.15 -5.27
C LEU A 205 -4.98 -16.94 -4.76
N GLY A 206 -5.94 -16.72 -5.67
CA GLY A 206 -7.36 -16.60 -5.33
C GLY A 206 -7.92 -17.90 -4.76
N GLU A 207 -7.67 -19.01 -5.45
CA GLU A 207 -8.10 -20.36 -5.04
C GLU A 207 -7.47 -20.77 -3.70
N LEU A 208 -6.19 -20.45 -3.48
CA LEU A 208 -5.53 -20.71 -2.20
C LEU A 208 -6.25 -19.99 -1.05
N LEU A 209 -6.60 -18.71 -1.22
CA LEU A 209 -7.30 -17.96 -0.18
C LEU A 209 -8.70 -18.52 0.10
N VAL A 210 -9.44 -18.90 -0.95
CA VAL A 210 -10.75 -19.55 -0.80
C VAL A 210 -10.61 -20.86 -0.02
N GLY A 211 -9.58 -21.66 -0.33
CA GLY A 211 -9.28 -22.90 0.39
C GLY A 211 -8.95 -22.67 1.87
N LEU A 212 -8.18 -21.62 2.19
CA LEU A 212 -7.84 -21.26 3.58
C LEU A 212 -9.07 -20.83 4.40
N GLU A 213 -10.00 -20.09 3.80
CA GLU A 213 -11.26 -19.75 4.47
C GLU A 213 -12.20 -20.96 4.60
N ALA A 214 -12.26 -21.82 3.58
CA ALA A 214 -13.04 -23.05 3.64
C ALA A 214 -12.54 -23.99 4.75
N ALA A 215 -11.23 -24.10 4.96
CA ALA A 215 -10.63 -24.85 6.07
C ALA A 215 -11.03 -24.30 7.45
N ARG A 216 -11.39 -23.02 7.54
CA ARG A 216 -11.95 -22.38 8.75
C ARG A 216 -13.47 -22.50 8.86
N GLY A 217 -14.12 -23.26 7.98
CA GLY A 217 -15.58 -23.36 7.89
C GLY A 217 -16.25 -22.09 7.38
N LYS A 218 -15.51 -21.19 6.73
CA LYS A 218 -16.03 -19.94 6.17
C LYS A 218 -16.10 -20.01 4.65
N GLN A 219 -17.16 -19.46 4.08
CA GLN A 219 -17.30 -19.37 2.63
C GLN A 219 -16.86 -17.99 2.14
N LEU A 220 -15.86 -17.97 1.26
CA LEU A 220 -15.40 -16.78 0.56
C LEU A 220 -15.73 -16.90 -0.93
N ALA A 221 -16.43 -15.90 -1.48
CA ALA A 221 -16.68 -15.78 -2.91
C ALA A 221 -15.84 -14.63 -3.48
N LEU A 222 -15.10 -14.90 -4.56
CA LEU A 222 -14.28 -13.90 -5.23
C LEU A 222 -15.10 -13.10 -6.24
N ASP A 223 -15.00 -11.78 -6.17
CA ASP A 223 -15.54 -10.87 -7.18
C ASP A 223 -14.49 -10.67 -8.28
N PRO A 224 -14.73 -11.18 -9.51
CA PRO A 224 -13.72 -11.17 -10.58
C PRO A 224 -13.34 -9.76 -11.05
N THR A 225 -14.11 -8.73 -10.67
CA THR A 225 -13.81 -7.33 -11.02
C THR A 225 -13.06 -6.65 -9.88
N LYS A 226 -13.51 -6.80 -8.64
CA LYS A 226 -12.92 -6.09 -7.48
C LYS A 226 -11.67 -6.77 -6.95
N ASP A 227 -11.71 -8.09 -6.83
CA ASP A 227 -10.62 -8.85 -6.20
C ASP A 227 -9.43 -8.99 -7.14
N ARG A 228 -9.68 -9.00 -8.45
CA ARG A 228 -8.65 -9.03 -9.50
C ARG A 228 -7.61 -7.93 -9.36
N ILE A 229 -8.00 -6.73 -8.92
CA ILE A 229 -7.06 -5.62 -8.71
C ILE A 229 -6.05 -5.99 -7.62
N HIS A 230 -6.52 -6.62 -6.53
CA HIS A 230 -5.65 -7.06 -5.43
C HIS A 230 -4.81 -8.27 -5.82
N LEU A 231 -5.39 -9.27 -6.49
CA LEU A 231 -4.66 -10.45 -6.95
C LEU A 231 -3.53 -10.08 -7.93
N LEU A 232 -3.80 -9.21 -8.90
CA LEU A 232 -2.75 -8.70 -9.80
C LEU A 232 -1.68 -7.90 -9.05
N THR A 233 -2.07 -7.15 -8.01
CA THR A 233 -1.11 -6.46 -7.15
C THR A 233 -0.23 -7.44 -6.39
N TRP A 234 -0.78 -8.56 -5.91
CA TRP A 234 -0.02 -9.61 -5.25
C TRP A 234 0.96 -10.30 -6.20
N VAL A 235 0.51 -10.63 -7.42
CA VAL A 235 1.38 -11.18 -8.48
C VAL A 235 2.51 -10.20 -8.81
N GLY A 236 2.19 -8.91 -8.99
CA GLY A 236 3.20 -7.88 -9.26
C GLY A 236 4.20 -7.65 -8.11
N LYS A 237 3.80 -7.96 -6.86
CA LYS A 237 4.65 -7.93 -5.68
C LYS A 237 5.41 -9.25 -5.41
N GLY A 238 5.24 -10.25 -6.28
CA GLY A 238 5.89 -11.56 -6.10
C GLY A 238 5.43 -12.30 -4.85
N VAL A 239 4.18 -12.11 -4.41
CA VAL A 239 3.64 -12.79 -3.22
C VAL A 239 3.65 -14.30 -3.45
N THR A 240 4.35 -15.04 -2.59
CA THR A 240 4.37 -16.51 -2.63
C THR A 240 3.17 -17.11 -1.90
N ALA A 241 2.88 -18.39 -2.14
CA ALA A 241 1.82 -19.12 -1.42
C ALA A 241 2.05 -19.13 0.10
N GLU A 242 3.31 -19.21 0.55
CA GLU A 242 3.68 -19.16 1.97
C GLU A 242 3.44 -17.78 2.57
N GLN A 243 3.85 -16.72 1.87
CA GLN A 243 3.59 -15.35 2.28
C GLN A 243 2.08 -15.06 2.35
N LEU A 244 1.30 -15.61 1.41
CA LEU A 244 -0.16 -15.48 1.46
C LEU A 244 -0.77 -16.22 2.66
N ARG A 245 -0.27 -17.40 3.03
CA ARG A 245 -0.68 -18.10 4.27
C ARG A 245 -0.34 -17.30 5.51
N ALA A 246 0.85 -16.70 5.57
CA ALA A 246 1.26 -15.85 6.68
C ALA A 246 0.39 -14.59 6.79
N ALA A 247 0.14 -13.90 5.67
CA ALA A 247 -0.75 -12.74 5.62
C ALA A 247 -2.18 -13.09 6.03
N HIS A 248 -2.67 -14.26 5.60
CA HIS A 248 -3.96 -14.78 6.00
C HIS A 248 -4.03 -15.02 7.51
N ALA A 249 -3.04 -15.67 8.11
CA ALA A 249 -2.99 -15.90 9.56
C ALA A 249 -3.02 -14.58 10.36
N LEU A 250 -2.27 -13.57 9.92
CA LEU A 250 -2.30 -12.23 10.51
C LEU A 250 -3.68 -11.58 10.39
N ALA A 251 -4.31 -11.69 9.21
CA ALA A 251 -5.67 -11.20 8.98
C ALA A 251 -6.69 -11.90 9.88
N VAL A 252 -6.55 -13.22 10.09
CA VAL A 252 -7.38 -13.99 11.00
C VAL A 252 -7.20 -13.52 12.44
N ALA A 253 -5.96 -13.33 12.90
CA ALA A 253 -5.67 -12.84 14.23
C ALA A 253 -6.26 -11.43 14.44
N ALA A 254 -6.16 -10.54 13.45
CA ALA A 254 -6.77 -9.21 13.50
C ALA A 254 -8.29 -9.28 13.65
N ARG A 255 -8.97 -10.14 12.86
CA ARG A 255 -10.42 -10.37 13.00
C ARG A 255 -10.80 -10.95 14.36
N GLY A 256 -9.97 -11.84 14.90
CA GLY A 256 -10.14 -12.39 16.24
C GLY A 256 -10.08 -11.31 17.32
N ARG A 257 -9.12 -10.39 17.23
CA ARG A 257 -9.02 -9.23 18.15
C ARG A 257 -10.24 -8.31 18.07
N ASP A 258 -10.75 -8.07 16.85
CA ASP A 258 -11.90 -7.20 16.63
C ASP A 258 -13.26 -7.91 16.82
N THR A 259 -13.25 -9.20 17.18
CA THR A 259 -14.45 -10.04 17.32
C THR A 259 -15.35 -10.02 16.06
N ASP A 260 -14.74 -9.94 14.86
CA ASP A 260 -15.47 -9.96 13.59
C ASP A 260 -15.51 -11.38 12.99
N GLY A 261 -16.72 -11.93 12.85
CA GLY A 261 -16.98 -13.26 12.30
C GLY A 261 -16.86 -13.39 10.79
N ARG A 262 -16.72 -12.29 10.04
CA ARG A 262 -16.65 -12.31 8.57
C ARG A 262 -15.44 -13.10 8.04
N PRO A 263 -15.49 -13.60 6.80
CA PRO A 263 -14.32 -14.17 6.15
C PRO A 263 -13.28 -13.10 5.84
N THR A 264 -12.02 -13.49 5.78
CA THR A 264 -10.93 -12.58 5.37
C THR A 264 -10.88 -12.52 3.84
N TYR A 265 -11.60 -11.55 3.27
CA TYR A 265 -11.64 -11.32 1.82
C TYR A 265 -10.32 -10.71 1.29
N VAL A 266 -10.10 -10.81 -0.03
CA VAL A 266 -8.84 -10.46 -0.71
C VAL A 266 -8.34 -9.05 -0.35
N GLY A 267 -9.22 -8.05 -0.42
CA GLY A 267 -8.87 -6.68 -0.07
C GLY A 267 -8.47 -6.48 1.40
N PHE A 268 -9.00 -7.29 2.33
CA PHE A 268 -8.61 -7.25 3.73
C PHE A 268 -7.25 -7.92 3.96
N VAL A 269 -7.05 -9.12 3.39
CA VAL A 269 -5.75 -9.83 3.46
C VAL A 269 -4.63 -8.99 2.86
N SER A 270 -4.94 -8.17 1.84
CA SER A 270 -3.98 -7.25 1.21
C SER A 270 -3.30 -6.28 2.18
N GLN A 271 -3.96 -5.94 3.31
CA GLN A 271 -3.41 -5.04 4.33
C GLN A 271 -2.25 -5.69 5.10
N PHE A 272 -2.22 -7.02 5.16
CA PHE A 272 -1.25 -7.81 5.91
C PHE A 272 -0.14 -8.37 5.02
N ILE A 273 -0.19 -8.15 3.71
CA ILE A 273 0.83 -8.65 2.77
C ILE A 273 2.20 -8.02 3.05
N ALA A 274 2.25 -6.70 3.31
CA ALA A 274 3.52 -6.04 3.63
C ALA A 274 4.08 -6.52 4.96
N GLU A 275 3.21 -6.73 5.96
CA GLU A 275 3.60 -7.31 7.25
C GLU A 275 4.06 -8.77 7.08
N ALA A 276 3.40 -9.58 6.26
CA ALA A 276 3.83 -10.94 5.95
C ALA A 276 5.12 -11.01 5.13
N GLN A 277 5.39 -9.99 4.30
CA GLN A 277 6.64 -9.84 3.56
C GLN A 277 7.78 -9.31 4.44
N GLY A 278 7.49 -8.55 5.49
CA GLY A 278 8.47 -8.06 6.48
C GLY A 278 8.69 -9.01 7.67
N ALA A 279 7.65 -9.79 8.03
CA ALA A 279 7.70 -10.88 9.02
C ALA A 279 8.19 -12.19 8.39
N GLY A 280 8.13 -12.30 7.07
CA GLY A 280 9.15 -12.98 6.30
C GLY A 280 10.43 -12.16 6.42
N GLY A 281 11.05 -12.16 7.60
CA GLY A 281 12.45 -11.76 7.72
C GLY A 281 13.15 -12.42 6.54
N THR A 282 13.85 -11.61 5.74
CA THR A 282 14.69 -12.03 4.61
C THR A 282 14.90 -13.53 4.72
N ALA A 283 14.27 -14.33 3.85
CA ALA A 283 14.85 -15.65 3.59
C ALA A 283 16.34 -15.33 3.42
N PRO A 284 17.22 -15.81 4.32
CA PRO A 284 18.57 -15.30 4.37
C PRO A 284 19.07 -15.33 2.94
N GLN A 285 19.54 -14.20 2.44
CA GLN A 285 20.15 -14.22 1.13
C GLN A 285 21.40 -15.08 1.34
N TYR A 286 21.27 -16.37 1.06
CA TYR A 286 22.32 -17.33 1.23
C TYR A 286 23.36 -17.00 0.18
N ASP A 287 24.62 -16.87 0.60
CA ASP A 287 25.73 -16.66 -0.31
C ASP A 287 25.87 -17.89 -1.24
N GLY A 288 25.08 -17.94 -2.31
CA GLY A 288 25.08 -19.00 -3.31
C GLY A 288 24.85 -20.42 -2.77
N ASP A 289 24.89 -21.37 -3.69
CA ASP A 289 24.74 -22.80 -3.43
C ASP A 289 26.03 -23.41 -2.85
N TRP A 290 26.63 -22.75 -1.84
CA TRP A 290 27.91 -23.13 -1.24
C TRP A 290 27.95 -24.57 -0.70
N PHE A 291 26.78 -25.18 -0.51
CA PHE A 291 26.59 -26.54 -0.02
C PHE A 291 26.63 -27.60 -1.13
N GLU A 292 26.81 -27.22 -2.40
CA GLU A 292 26.87 -28.16 -3.53
C GLU A 292 28.27 -28.67 -3.82
N THR A 293 29.31 -27.87 -3.60
CA THR A 293 30.68 -28.23 -3.97
C THR A 293 31.63 -28.30 -2.77
N GLY A 294 32.48 -29.33 -2.74
CA GLY A 294 33.44 -29.56 -1.65
C GLY A 294 34.31 -28.34 -1.27
N PRO A 295 34.90 -27.62 -2.24
CA PRO A 295 35.72 -26.44 -1.94
C PRO A 295 34.93 -25.29 -1.28
N GLU A 296 33.67 -25.12 -1.66
CA GLU A 296 32.79 -24.08 -1.09
C GLU A 296 32.31 -24.44 0.30
N ILE A 297 32.01 -25.72 0.54
CA ILE A 297 31.69 -26.25 1.88
C ILE A 297 32.88 -26.03 2.83
N GLU A 298 34.10 -26.30 2.38
CA GLU A 298 35.31 -26.06 3.17
C GLU A 298 35.56 -24.56 3.42
N ALA A 299 35.33 -23.70 2.43
CA ALA A 299 35.42 -22.25 2.57
C ALA A 299 34.38 -21.70 3.56
N LYS A 300 33.13 -22.17 3.48
CA LYS A 300 32.05 -21.78 4.41
C LYS A 300 32.33 -22.28 5.82
N GLY A 301 32.79 -23.52 5.97
CA GLY A 301 33.21 -24.08 7.26
C GLY A 301 34.30 -23.23 7.91
N LYS A 302 35.32 -22.82 7.15
CA LYS A 302 36.37 -21.92 7.64
C LYS A 302 35.82 -20.55 8.06
N ALA A 303 34.90 -19.97 7.28
CA ALA A 303 34.28 -18.68 7.60
C ALA A 303 33.44 -18.73 8.90
N LEU A 304 32.79 -19.86 9.15
CA LEU A 304 31.98 -20.11 10.35
C LEU A 304 32.80 -20.60 11.56
N GLY A 305 34.11 -20.76 11.42
CA GLY A 305 34.98 -21.27 12.49
C GLY A 305 34.81 -22.76 12.78
N VAL A 306 34.23 -23.53 11.86
CA VAL A 306 34.16 -24.99 11.94
C VAL A 306 35.56 -25.56 11.73
N ARG A 307 35.90 -26.64 12.46
CA ARG A 307 37.18 -27.33 12.28
C ARG A 307 37.40 -27.72 10.81
N PRO A 308 38.64 -27.78 10.30
CA PRO A 308 38.89 -28.28 8.96
C PRO A 308 38.46 -29.75 8.81
N ARG A 309 38.07 -30.15 7.59
CA ARG A 309 37.74 -31.53 7.23
C ARG A 309 38.96 -32.43 7.43
N LYS A 310 38.77 -33.60 8.03
CA LYS A 310 39.86 -34.59 8.15
C LYS A 310 40.11 -35.27 6.81
N PRO A 311 41.33 -35.74 6.52
CA PRO A 311 41.63 -36.44 5.26
C PRO A 311 40.70 -37.62 4.97
N ASP A 312 40.40 -38.43 5.99
CA ASP A 312 39.58 -39.64 5.88
C ASP A 312 38.07 -39.39 6.08
N GLU A 313 37.66 -38.14 6.26
CA GLU A 313 36.25 -37.80 6.52
C GLU A 313 35.50 -37.55 5.21
N PRO A 314 34.43 -38.31 4.91
CA PRO A 314 33.63 -38.08 3.72
C PRO A 314 32.99 -36.69 3.70
N MET A 315 32.93 -36.07 2.52
CA MET A 315 32.38 -34.72 2.36
C MET A 315 30.94 -34.57 2.91
N PRO A 316 30.01 -35.52 2.73
CA PRO A 316 28.65 -35.38 3.26
C PRO A 316 28.60 -35.23 4.79
N TYR A 317 29.46 -35.94 5.53
CA TYR A 317 29.54 -35.81 6.99
C TYR A 317 30.07 -34.45 7.41
N TYR A 318 31.06 -33.93 6.68
CA TYR A 318 31.60 -32.60 6.92
C TYR A 318 30.56 -31.51 6.60
N LEU A 319 29.80 -31.68 5.52
CA LEU A 319 28.68 -30.80 5.17
C LEU A 319 27.66 -30.68 6.31
N VAL A 320 27.28 -31.79 6.97
CA VAL A 320 26.34 -31.74 8.13
C VAL A 320 26.85 -30.79 9.21
N LEU A 321 28.15 -30.83 9.53
CA LEU A 321 28.74 -29.98 10.56
C LEU A 321 28.72 -28.50 10.16
N VAL A 322 29.02 -28.21 8.90
CA VAL A 322 29.00 -26.83 8.37
C VAL A 322 27.56 -26.31 8.29
N ALA A 323 26.62 -27.14 7.84
CA ALA A 323 25.19 -26.85 7.80
C ALA A 323 24.61 -26.56 9.19
N ALA A 324 24.99 -27.36 10.19
CA ALA A 324 24.57 -27.13 11.57
C ALA A 324 25.10 -25.79 12.13
N ALA A 325 26.37 -25.47 11.85
CA ALA A 325 26.99 -24.21 12.25
C ALA A 325 26.39 -22.98 11.52
N ALA A 326 25.93 -23.16 10.28
CA ALA A 326 25.29 -22.11 9.49
C ALA A 326 23.88 -21.76 9.99
N GLY A 327 23.25 -22.63 10.78
CA GLY A 327 21.91 -22.43 11.34
C GLY A 327 20.79 -22.82 10.38
N LYS A 328 19.59 -22.23 10.56
CA LYS A 328 18.42 -22.55 9.73
C LYS A 328 18.59 -22.03 8.31
N GLY A 329 18.49 -22.94 7.33
CA GLY A 329 18.46 -22.58 5.91
C GLY A 329 18.28 -23.76 4.95
N PRO A 330 18.27 -23.54 3.62
CA PRO A 330 17.92 -24.51 2.58
C PRO A 330 18.93 -25.66 2.48
N TRP A 331 20.16 -25.45 2.97
CA TRP A 331 21.14 -26.53 3.11
C TRP A 331 20.65 -27.64 4.04
N ILE A 332 19.74 -27.36 4.99
CA ILE A 332 19.16 -28.39 5.86
C ILE A 332 18.34 -29.37 5.02
N ASP A 333 17.49 -28.85 4.14
CA ASP A 333 16.66 -29.68 3.26
C ASP A 333 17.52 -30.46 2.26
N HIS A 334 18.61 -29.85 1.76
CA HIS A 334 19.58 -30.52 0.91
C HIS A 334 20.21 -31.73 1.63
N VAL A 335 20.75 -31.52 2.83
CA VAL A 335 21.37 -32.58 3.65
C VAL A 335 20.36 -33.67 4.00
N LEU A 336 19.11 -33.32 4.34
CA LEU A 336 18.05 -34.29 4.62
C LEU A 336 17.66 -35.10 3.38
N SER A 337 17.59 -34.45 2.22
CA SER A 337 17.33 -35.12 0.94
C SER A 337 18.46 -36.09 0.57
N GLU A 338 19.71 -35.66 0.72
CA GLU A 338 20.89 -36.50 0.49
C GLU A 338 20.93 -37.68 1.46
N ALA A 339 20.64 -37.46 2.74
CA ALA A 339 20.57 -38.51 3.74
C ALA A 339 19.51 -39.57 3.40
N ARG A 340 18.31 -39.13 3.01
CA ARG A 340 17.23 -40.03 2.55
C ARG A 340 17.63 -40.80 1.28
N ARG A 341 18.29 -40.14 0.33
CA ARG A 341 18.76 -40.74 -0.92
C ARG A 341 19.87 -41.77 -0.69
N SER A 342 20.76 -41.52 0.28
CA SER A 342 21.88 -42.41 0.61
C SER A 342 21.43 -43.77 1.15
N ARG A 343 20.22 -43.85 1.71
CA ARG A 343 19.67 -45.02 2.42
C ARG A 343 20.58 -45.55 3.54
N SER A 344 21.52 -44.74 4.03
CA SER A 344 22.41 -45.10 5.13
C SER A 344 21.77 -44.70 6.45
N GLU A 345 21.39 -45.68 7.27
CA GLU A 345 20.81 -45.44 8.59
C GLU A 345 21.79 -44.71 9.52
N GLN A 346 23.09 -45.03 9.41
CA GLN A 346 24.14 -44.38 10.20
C GLN A 346 24.29 -42.90 9.86
N PHE A 347 24.25 -42.57 8.56
CA PHE A 347 24.35 -41.18 8.12
C PHE A 347 23.09 -40.38 8.48
N PHE A 348 21.91 -40.98 8.27
CA PHE A 348 20.65 -40.35 8.64
C PHE A 348 20.58 -40.06 10.15
N LYS A 349 20.96 -41.04 10.98
CA LYS A 349 21.06 -40.86 12.44
C LYS A 349 22.02 -39.73 12.80
N PHE A 350 23.19 -39.69 12.17
CA PHE A 350 24.18 -38.63 12.38
C PHE A 350 23.62 -37.24 12.04
N VAL A 351 22.85 -37.10 10.96
CA VAL A 351 22.18 -35.84 10.59
C VAL A 351 21.18 -35.41 11.66
N VAL A 352 20.30 -36.32 12.10
CA VAL A 352 19.29 -36.04 13.13
C VAL A 352 19.95 -35.66 14.46
N ASP A 353 20.95 -36.42 14.89
CA ASP A 353 21.68 -36.17 16.14
C ASP A 353 22.44 -34.82 16.10
N THR A 354 22.96 -34.42 14.94
CA THR A 354 23.73 -33.17 14.77
C THR A 354 22.83 -31.93 14.66
N PHE A 355 21.70 -32.02 13.96
CA PHE A 355 20.76 -30.91 13.81
C PHE A 355 19.89 -30.71 15.05
N GLY A 356 19.46 -31.81 15.68
CA GLY A 356 18.51 -31.80 16.78
C GLY A 356 17.17 -31.15 16.43
N ASP A 357 16.28 -31.06 17.41
CA ASP A 357 14.93 -30.51 17.22
C ASP A 357 14.92 -29.02 16.84
N ALA A 358 16.02 -28.30 17.12
CA ALA A 358 16.13 -26.88 16.84
C ALA A 358 16.26 -26.57 15.35
N LEU A 359 16.90 -27.45 14.57
CA LEU A 359 17.19 -27.23 13.14
C LEU A 359 16.37 -28.12 12.21
N LEU A 360 15.80 -29.22 12.71
CA LEU A 360 14.92 -30.07 11.90
C LEU A 360 13.61 -29.35 11.53
N PRO A 361 13.04 -29.64 10.34
CA PRO A 361 11.72 -29.13 9.96
C PRO A 361 10.62 -29.52 10.96
N ALA A 362 9.61 -28.67 11.14
CA ALA A 362 8.53 -28.91 12.10
C ALA A 362 7.75 -30.21 11.84
N ASP A 363 7.64 -30.61 10.57
CA ASP A 363 6.96 -31.83 10.13
C ASP A 363 7.90 -33.05 10.06
N PHE A 364 9.11 -32.98 10.63
CA PHE A 364 10.09 -34.06 10.50
C PHE A 364 9.68 -35.36 11.20
N TYR A 365 8.92 -35.28 12.29
CA TYR A 365 8.40 -36.42 13.05
C TYR A 365 6.90 -36.65 12.88
N ALA A 366 6.23 -35.85 12.06
CA ALA A 366 4.82 -36.00 11.71
C ALA A 366 4.64 -37.11 10.66
#